data_AF-E9SDI8-F1
#
_entry.id   AF-E9SDI8-F1
#
_cell.length_a   1.000
_cell.length_b   1.000
_cell.length_c   1.000
_cell.angle_alpha   90.00
_cell.angle_beta   90.00
_cell.angle_gamma   90.00
#
_symmetry.space_group_name_H-M   'P 1'
#
loop_
_entity.id
_entity.type
_entity.pdbx_description
1 polymer ?
#
loop_
_entity_poly.entity_id
_entity_poly.type
_entity_poly.pdbx_seq_one_letter_code
_entity_poly.pdbx_strand_id
1 'polypeptide(L)'
;MNLSLKQYRAIDLGLMLFIVAAAEALIAHAARFWFPEEIYVLSPTLAMVCIVMMRWGRYAVLHAVGGSLAMCIALGAEPKQYAVYCIGTCLSLTAMLFFRKLKKSEVRNSPKLTLLFALTAYITAQLGRWLVGLLMGGSPKDIVQLFATDSLTLLFTLVAVHLARKIDGLFEDQIDYLVRTQAERQKSGMPDQGDTEYGESTGSF
;
A
#
# COMPACT_ATOMS: atom_id res chain seq x y z
N MET A 1 1.98 5.15 -28.58
CA MET A 1 0.87 4.28 -28.14
C MET A 1 0.04 5.09 -27.17
N ASN A 2 -1.17 5.53 -27.57
CA ASN A 2 -2.00 6.38 -26.72
C ASN A 2 -2.73 5.51 -25.70
N LEU A 3 -2.33 5.58 -24.45
CA LEU A 3 -2.97 4.88 -23.33
C LEU A 3 -4.06 5.77 -22.74
N SER A 4 -5.26 5.24 -22.58
CA SER A 4 -6.30 5.91 -21.78
C SER A 4 -5.95 5.91 -20.28
N LEU A 5 -6.46 6.87 -19.51
CA LEU A 5 -6.24 6.93 -18.05
C LEU A 5 -6.65 5.62 -17.34
N LYS A 6 -7.73 4.97 -17.81
CA LYS A 6 -8.19 3.69 -17.27
C LYS A 6 -7.19 2.57 -17.52
N GLN A 7 -6.63 2.49 -18.74
CA GLN A 7 -5.59 1.50 -19.08
C GLN A 7 -4.30 1.78 -18.30
N TYR A 8 -3.88 3.03 -18.23
CA TYR A 8 -2.72 3.44 -17.44
C TYR A 8 -2.86 3.03 -15.98
N ARG A 9 -3.99 3.36 -15.35
CA ARG A 9 -4.28 2.96 -13.97
C ARG A 9 -4.27 1.44 -13.79
N ALA A 10 -4.86 0.70 -14.73
CA ALA A 10 -4.86 -0.77 -14.66
C ALA A 10 -3.44 -1.35 -14.73
N ILE A 11 -2.59 -0.81 -15.61
CA ILE A 11 -1.19 -1.22 -15.73
C ILE A 11 -0.41 -0.87 -14.45
N ASP A 12 -0.57 0.35 -13.93
CA ASP A 12 0.12 0.82 -12.73
C ASP A 12 -0.26 -0.01 -11.49
N LEU A 13 -1.56 -0.23 -11.28
CA LEU A 13 -2.06 -1.09 -10.21
C LEU A 13 -1.62 -2.55 -10.39
N GLY A 14 -1.64 -3.07 -11.62
CA GLY A 14 -1.20 -4.44 -11.92
C GLY A 14 0.29 -4.63 -11.65
N LEU A 15 1.12 -3.66 -12.03
CA LEU A 15 2.56 -3.70 -11.80
C LEU A 15 2.90 -3.64 -10.32
N MET A 16 2.31 -2.71 -9.56
CA MET A 16 2.52 -2.62 -8.12
C MET A 16 2.02 -3.87 -7.38
N LEU A 17 0.90 -4.45 -7.83
CA LEU A 17 0.38 -5.69 -7.28
C LEU A 17 1.33 -6.87 -7.55
N PHE A 18 1.88 -6.95 -8.76
CA PHE A 18 2.89 -7.95 -9.11
C PHE A 18 4.15 -7.80 -8.25
N ILE A 19 4.65 -6.56 -8.09
CA ILE A 19 5.84 -6.27 -7.28
C ILE A 19 5.62 -6.72 -5.83
N VAL A 20 4.48 -6.36 -5.21
CA VAL A 20 4.24 -6.75 -3.81
C VAL A 20 4.05 -8.26 -3.68
N ALA A 21 3.36 -8.92 -4.61
CA ALA A 21 3.21 -10.37 -4.57
C ALA A 21 4.55 -11.11 -4.71
N ALA A 22 5.41 -10.65 -5.62
CA ALA A 22 6.77 -11.19 -5.78
C ALA A 22 7.62 -10.96 -4.52
N ALA A 23 7.53 -9.76 -3.92
CA ALA A 23 8.27 -9.44 -2.71
C ALA A 23 7.81 -10.29 -1.51
N GLU A 24 6.50 -10.51 -1.33
CA GLU A 24 5.94 -11.41 -0.32
C GLU A 24 6.46 -12.85 -0.49
N ALA A 25 6.48 -13.35 -1.73
CA ALA A 25 7.00 -14.69 -2.02
C ALA A 25 8.50 -14.82 -1.69
N LEU A 26 9.31 -13.82 -2.04
CA LEU A 26 10.74 -13.79 -1.73
C LEU A 26 11.00 -13.74 -0.22
N ILE A 27 10.25 -12.92 0.52
CA ILE A 27 10.40 -12.80 1.96
C ILE A 27 9.96 -14.08 2.67
N ALA A 28 8.84 -14.68 2.26
CA ALA A 28 8.40 -15.98 2.79
C ALA A 28 9.41 -17.10 2.51
N HIS A 29 10.05 -17.09 1.35
CA HIS A 29 11.16 -18.01 1.05
C HIS A 29 12.35 -17.75 1.97
N ALA A 30 12.81 -16.51 2.10
CA ALA A 30 13.93 -16.15 2.96
C ALA A 30 13.67 -16.51 4.44
N ALA A 31 12.45 -16.27 4.93
CA ALA A 31 12.05 -16.62 6.30
C ALA A 31 12.19 -18.14 6.56
N ARG A 32 11.79 -18.99 5.61
CA ARG A 32 11.87 -20.45 5.79
C ARG A 32 13.29 -21.00 5.64
N PHE A 33 14.10 -20.43 4.75
CA PHE A 33 15.40 -21.00 4.40
C PHE A 33 16.58 -20.37 5.16
N TRP A 34 16.54 -19.07 5.38
CA TRP A 34 17.66 -18.34 5.99
C TRP A 34 17.41 -18.00 7.46
N PHE A 35 16.14 -17.84 7.87
CA PHE A 35 15.77 -17.42 9.21
C PHE A 35 14.65 -18.28 9.85
N PRO A 36 14.79 -19.63 9.87
CA PRO A 36 13.71 -20.53 10.28
C PRO A 36 13.28 -20.39 11.75
N GLU A 37 14.15 -19.88 12.61
CA GLU A 37 13.92 -19.72 14.07
C GLU A 37 13.36 -18.32 14.42
N GLU A 38 13.30 -17.40 13.46
CA GLU A 38 12.85 -16.03 13.71
C GLU A 38 11.32 -15.95 13.75
N ILE A 39 10.81 -15.31 14.80
CA ILE A 39 9.35 -15.12 14.99
C ILE A 39 8.81 -13.89 14.25
N TYR A 40 9.68 -13.03 13.72
CA TYR A 40 9.27 -11.78 13.08
C TYR A 40 8.84 -11.99 11.64
N VAL A 41 7.67 -11.46 11.29
CA VAL A 41 7.15 -11.50 9.93
C VAL A 41 7.30 -10.11 9.32
N LEU A 42 8.07 -10.04 8.23
CA LEU A 42 8.20 -8.86 7.40
C LEU A 42 7.22 -8.96 6.22
N SER A 43 6.37 -7.97 6.03
CA SER A 43 5.43 -7.87 4.91
C SER A 43 5.49 -6.48 4.28
N PRO A 44 5.81 -6.36 2.98
CA PRO A 44 5.75 -5.09 2.25
C PRO A 44 4.32 -4.65 1.91
N THR A 45 3.31 -5.49 2.15
CA THR A 45 1.91 -5.21 1.79
C THR A 45 1.43 -3.87 2.30
N LEU A 46 1.62 -3.53 3.58
CA LEU A 46 1.12 -2.26 4.12
C LEU A 46 1.84 -1.04 3.55
N ALA A 47 3.14 -1.13 3.27
CA ALA A 47 3.88 -0.08 2.58
C ALA A 47 3.31 0.17 1.18
N MET A 48 3.07 -0.92 0.43
CA MET A 48 2.48 -0.82 -0.91
C MET A 48 1.06 -0.25 -0.87
N VAL A 49 0.24 -0.69 0.09
CA VAL A 49 -1.10 -0.15 0.28
C VAL A 49 -1.06 1.35 0.55
N CYS A 50 -0.15 1.83 1.40
CA CYS A 50 0.05 3.27 1.64
C CYS A 50 0.43 4.03 0.36
N ILE A 51 1.36 3.48 -0.43
CA ILE A 51 1.78 4.07 -1.70
C ILE A 51 0.58 4.16 -2.66
N VAL A 52 -0.17 3.08 -2.82
CA VAL A 52 -1.32 3.04 -3.73
C VAL A 52 -2.47 3.92 -3.24
N MET A 53 -2.66 4.08 -1.93
CA MET A 53 -3.64 5.03 -1.38
C MET A 53 -3.32 6.46 -1.82
N MET A 54 -2.04 6.85 -1.84
CA MET A 54 -1.64 8.16 -2.36
C MET A 54 -1.87 8.25 -3.87
N ARG A 55 -1.47 7.22 -4.62
CA ARG A 55 -1.57 7.21 -6.09
C ARG A 55 -2.99 7.21 -6.62
N TRP A 56 -3.83 6.32 -6.09
CA TRP A 56 -5.16 5.99 -6.64
C TRP A 56 -6.25 5.87 -5.57
N GLY A 57 -5.97 6.19 -4.30
CA GLY A 57 -6.98 6.14 -3.24
C GLY A 57 -7.51 4.73 -3.01
N ARG A 58 -8.84 4.57 -3.09
CA ARG A 58 -9.56 3.31 -2.79
C ARG A 58 -9.11 2.08 -3.58
N TYR A 59 -8.45 2.25 -4.73
CA TYR A 59 -7.90 1.12 -5.49
C TYR A 59 -6.80 0.35 -4.73
N ALA A 60 -6.28 0.92 -3.65
CA ALA A 60 -5.37 0.25 -2.73
C ALA A 60 -5.94 -1.03 -2.10
N VAL A 61 -7.27 -1.20 -2.09
CA VAL A 61 -7.92 -2.44 -1.62
C VAL A 61 -7.40 -3.68 -2.37
N LEU A 62 -7.09 -3.55 -3.66
CA LEU A 62 -6.54 -4.63 -4.48
C LEU A 62 -5.18 -5.10 -3.95
N HIS A 63 -4.37 -4.17 -3.43
CA HIS A 63 -3.06 -4.47 -2.89
C HIS A 63 -3.14 -4.98 -1.46
N ALA A 64 -4.12 -4.50 -0.68
CA ALA A 64 -4.40 -5.00 0.65
C ALA A 64 -4.81 -6.48 0.59
N VAL A 65 -5.73 -6.83 -0.31
CA VAL A 65 -6.15 -8.23 -0.52
C VAL A 65 -5.06 -9.03 -1.21
N GLY A 66 -4.52 -8.54 -2.33
CA GLY A 66 -3.59 -9.30 -3.16
C GLY A 66 -2.24 -9.55 -2.51
N GLY A 67 -1.69 -8.57 -1.78
CA GLY A 67 -0.47 -8.76 -0.99
C GLY A 67 -0.68 -9.74 0.17
N SER A 68 -1.80 -9.59 0.90
CA SER A 68 -2.17 -10.53 1.97
C SER A 68 -2.36 -11.96 1.45
N LEU A 69 -3.01 -12.11 0.29
CA LEU A 69 -3.22 -13.40 -0.35
C LEU A 69 -1.89 -14.03 -0.77
N ALA A 70 -1.01 -13.26 -1.41
CA ALA A 70 0.32 -13.71 -1.81
C ALA A 70 1.14 -14.18 -0.60
N MET A 71 1.13 -13.42 0.49
CA MET A 71 1.78 -13.78 1.75
C MET A 71 1.21 -15.08 2.34
N CYS A 72 -0.12 -15.21 2.44
CA CYS A 72 -0.76 -16.42 2.96
C CYS A 72 -0.46 -17.66 2.12
N ILE A 73 -0.47 -17.53 0.78
CA ILE A 73 -0.10 -18.62 -0.13
C ILE A 73 1.37 -18.99 0.07
N ALA A 74 2.25 -18.00 0.08
CA ALA A 74 3.68 -18.23 0.20
C ALA A 74 4.05 -18.89 1.53
N LEU A 75 3.38 -18.49 2.63
CA LEU A 75 3.55 -19.05 3.98
C LEU A 75 2.75 -20.34 4.21
N GLY A 76 1.93 -20.80 3.28
CA GLY A 76 1.14 -22.03 3.44
C GLY A 76 0.15 -21.94 4.59
N ALA A 77 -0.46 -20.76 4.77
CA ALA A 77 -1.29 -20.45 5.91
C ALA A 77 -2.60 -21.27 5.93
N GLU A 78 -3.23 -21.39 7.11
CA GLU A 78 -4.54 -22.02 7.25
C GLU A 78 -5.67 -21.17 6.65
N PRO A 79 -6.80 -21.76 6.22
CA PRO A 79 -7.92 -21.03 5.61
C PRO A 79 -8.42 -19.83 6.44
N LYS A 80 -8.44 -19.93 7.77
CA LYS A 80 -8.84 -18.83 8.66
C LYS A 80 -7.92 -17.61 8.56
N GLN A 81 -6.62 -17.84 8.35
CA GLN A 81 -5.63 -16.78 8.22
C GLN A 81 -5.85 -15.95 6.95
N TYR A 82 -6.32 -16.56 5.86
CA TYR A 82 -6.68 -15.81 4.64
C TYR A 82 -7.75 -14.76 4.93
N ALA A 83 -8.80 -15.13 5.67
CA ALA A 83 -9.85 -14.19 6.05
C ALA A 83 -9.29 -13.06 6.93
N VAL A 84 -8.50 -13.40 7.95
CA VAL A 84 -7.86 -12.45 8.86
C VAL A 84 -7.00 -11.44 8.11
N TYR A 85 -6.08 -11.90 7.27
CA TYR A 85 -5.16 -11.03 6.57
C TYR A 85 -5.84 -10.28 5.41
N CYS A 86 -6.63 -10.94 4.57
CA CYS A 86 -7.25 -10.26 3.42
C CYS A 86 -8.30 -9.23 3.85
N ILE A 87 -9.22 -9.60 4.75
CA ILE A 87 -10.29 -8.70 5.21
C ILE A 87 -9.74 -7.70 6.21
N GLY A 88 -8.94 -8.15 7.18
CA GLY A 88 -8.38 -7.29 8.21
C GLY A 88 -7.46 -6.21 7.65
N THR A 89 -6.59 -6.54 6.68
CA THR A 89 -5.69 -5.56 6.06
C THR A 89 -6.47 -4.51 5.24
N CYS A 90 -7.68 -4.80 4.75
CA CYS A 90 -8.51 -3.80 4.09
C CYS A 90 -8.91 -2.64 5.01
N LEU A 91 -8.93 -2.84 6.34
CA LEU A 91 -9.21 -1.75 7.28
C LEU A 91 -8.11 -0.69 7.29
N SER A 92 -6.92 -0.96 6.74
CA SER A 92 -5.89 0.05 6.54
C SER A 92 -6.39 1.26 5.73
N LEU A 93 -7.32 1.05 4.79
CA LEU A 93 -7.93 2.11 3.98
C LEU A 93 -8.73 3.12 4.79
N THR A 94 -9.16 2.78 6.01
CA THR A 94 -9.82 3.73 6.91
C THR A 94 -8.89 4.89 7.31
N ALA A 95 -7.57 4.75 7.15
CA ALA A 95 -6.62 5.86 7.27
C ALA A 95 -7.00 7.03 6.35
N MET A 96 -7.53 6.77 5.15
CA MET A 96 -7.99 7.83 4.25
C MET A 96 -9.11 8.68 4.86
N LEU A 97 -9.96 8.11 5.72
CA LEU A 97 -11.04 8.85 6.40
C LEU A 97 -10.49 9.84 7.44
N PHE A 98 -9.43 9.46 8.16
CA PHE A 98 -8.76 10.35 9.12
C PHE A 98 -8.04 11.52 8.44
N PHE A 99 -7.54 11.28 7.23
CA PHE A 99 -6.78 12.27 6.45
C PHE A 99 -7.63 13.00 5.40
N ARG A 100 -8.94 12.73 5.32
CA ARG A 100 -9.83 13.21 4.25
C ARG A 100 -9.87 14.72 4.02
N LYS A 101 -9.53 15.49 5.06
CA LYS A 101 -9.54 16.97 5.04
C LYS A 101 -8.23 17.58 4.54
N LEU A 102 -7.18 16.79 4.41
CA LEU A 102 -5.89 17.25 3.93
C LEU A 102 -5.81 17.05 2.42
N LYS A 103 -4.91 17.75 1.73
CA LYS A 103 -4.54 17.39 0.37
C LYS A 103 -3.47 16.30 0.40
N LYS A 104 -3.47 15.42 -0.60
CA LYS A 104 -2.41 14.39 -0.75
C LYS A 104 -1.01 15.02 -0.79
N SER A 105 -0.88 16.19 -1.41
CA SER A 105 0.37 16.96 -1.43
C SER A 105 0.83 17.40 -0.03
N GLU A 106 -0.07 17.73 0.90
CA GLU A 106 0.28 18.08 2.28
C GLU A 106 0.85 16.87 3.03
N VAL A 107 0.20 15.71 2.86
CA VAL A 107 0.70 14.44 3.43
C VAL A 107 2.07 14.11 2.87
N ARG A 108 2.26 14.19 1.54
CA ARG A 108 3.54 13.98 0.87
C ARG A 108 4.61 14.98 1.30
N ASN A 109 4.28 16.26 1.53
CA ASN A 109 5.27 17.29 1.79
C ASN A 109 5.70 17.36 3.26
N SER A 110 4.87 16.92 4.20
CA SER A 110 5.23 16.88 5.64
C SER A 110 5.72 15.49 6.07
N PRO A 111 6.99 15.32 6.48
CA PRO A 111 7.51 14.04 6.97
C PRO A 111 6.68 13.48 8.14
N LYS A 112 6.24 14.38 9.03
CA LYS A 112 5.41 14.03 10.18
C LYS A 112 4.05 13.49 9.75
N LEU A 113 3.38 14.14 8.79
CA LEU A 113 2.09 13.67 8.28
C LEU A 113 2.20 12.36 7.50
N THR A 114 3.27 12.17 6.71
CA THR A 114 3.51 10.90 6.02
C THR A 114 3.70 9.74 7.01
N LEU A 115 4.52 9.94 8.04
CA LEU A 115 4.72 8.90 9.07
C LEU A 115 3.44 8.64 9.86
N LEU A 116 2.71 9.70 10.22
CA LEU A 116 1.41 9.55 10.90
C LEU A 116 0.41 8.81 10.03
N PHE A 117 0.35 9.09 8.73
CA PHE A 117 -0.51 8.40 7.77
C PHE A 117 -0.17 6.90 7.70
N ALA A 118 1.10 6.56 7.52
CA ALA A 118 1.55 5.17 7.49
C ALA A 118 1.28 4.44 8.82
N LEU A 119 1.51 5.11 9.94
CA LEU A 119 1.21 4.58 11.28
C LEU A 119 -0.29 4.35 11.48
N THR A 120 -1.14 5.30 11.07
CA THR A 120 -2.60 5.15 11.13
C THR A 120 -3.05 3.96 10.30
N ALA A 121 -2.55 3.82 9.06
CA ALA A 121 -2.86 2.69 8.19
C ALA A 121 -2.44 1.34 8.80
N TYR A 122 -1.27 1.28 9.44
CA TYR A 122 -0.83 0.09 10.17
C TYR A 122 -1.77 -0.23 11.35
N ILE A 123 -2.03 0.75 12.23
CA ILE A 123 -2.87 0.55 13.41
C ILE A 123 -4.27 0.06 13.01
N THR A 124 -4.89 0.68 12.01
CA THR A 124 -6.23 0.26 11.57
C THR A 124 -6.23 -1.10 10.88
N ALA A 125 -5.15 -1.48 10.18
CA ALA A 125 -4.97 -2.84 9.68
C ALA A 125 -4.91 -3.87 10.82
N GLN A 126 -4.11 -3.59 11.86
CA GLN A 126 -3.97 -4.50 13.00
C GLN A 126 -5.28 -4.64 13.79
N LEU A 127 -6.01 -3.53 13.98
CA LEU A 127 -7.35 -3.58 14.57
C LEU A 127 -8.32 -4.39 13.71
N GLY A 128 -8.21 -4.30 12.38
CA GLY A 128 -9.01 -5.10 11.46
C GLY A 128 -8.68 -6.59 11.52
N ARG A 129 -7.40 -6.95 11.50
CA ARG A 129 -6.94 -8.34 11.66
C ARG A 129 -7.38 -8.89 13.00
N TRP A 130 -7.29 -8.10 14.06
CA TRP A 130 -7.80 -8.47 15.37
C TRP A 130 -9.31 -8.76 15.35
N LEU A 131 -10.11 -7.82 14.85
CA LEU A 131 -11.56 -7.97 14.79
C LEU A 131 -11.97 -9.23 14.00
N VAL A 132 -11.39 -9.44 12.83
CA VAL A 132 -11.66 -10.62 12.00
C VAL A 132 -11.18 -11.90 12.68
N GLY A 133 -10.01 -11.86 13.34
CA GLY A 133 -9.47 -13.00 14.09
C GLY A 133 -10.40 -13.46 15.21
N LEU A 134 -10.96 -12.53 15.98
CA LEU A 134 -11.97 -12.84 17.01
C LEU A 134 -13.23 -13.44 16.39
N LEU A 135 -13.72 -12.87 15.28
CA LEU A 135 -14.90 -13.40 14.58
C LEU A 135 -14.67 -14.82 14.03
N MET A 136 -13.42 -15.19 13.74
CA MET A 136 -13.03 -16.54 13.29
C MET A 136 -12.74 -17.53 14.44
N GLY A 137 -13.02 -17.12 15.69
CA GLY A 137 -12.87 -17.94 16.89
C GLY A 137 -11.48 -17.93 17.52
N GLY A 138 -10.64 -16.94 17.18
CA GLY A 138 -9.33 -16.73 17.81
C GLY A 138 -9.43 -16.28 19.26
N SER A 139 -8.38 -16.55 20.03
CA SER A 139 -8.28 -16.13 21.43
C SER A 139 -7.67 -14.73 21.57
N PRO A 140 -7.89 -14.04 22.70
CA PRO A 140 -7.23 -12.77 22.94
C PRO A 140 -5.69 -12.85 23.01
N LYS A 141 -5.12 -14.04 23.25
CA LYS A 141 -3.66 -14.23 23.31
C LYS A 141 -3.01 -14.23 21.93
N ASP A 142 -3.70 -14.74 20.92
CA ASP A 142 -3.23 -14.78 19.53
C ASP A 142 -3.00 -13.35 18.97
N ILE A 143 -3.67 -12.36 19.56
CA ILE A 143 -3.56 -10.93 19.22
C ILE A 143 -2.24 -10.33 19.69
N VAL A 144 -1.78 -10.66 20.90
CA VAL A 144 -0.53 -10.12 21.46
C VAL A 144 0.65 -10.61 20.62
N GLN A 145 0.56 -11.87 20.17
CA GLN A 145 1.54 -12.45 19.26
C GLN A 145 1.57 -11.73 17.92
N LEU A 146 0.41 -11.46 17.31
CA LEU A 146 0.28 -10.66 16.07
C LEU A 146 1.00 -9.30 16.15
N PHE A 147 0.93 -8.62 17.30
CA PHE A 147 1.62 -7.34 17.46
C PHE A 147 3.15 -7.49 17.60
N ALA A 148 3.61 -8.52 18.30
CA ALA A 148 5.03 -8.80 18.47
C ALA A 148 5.68 -9.21 17.13
N THR A 149 5.03 -10.09 16.37
CA THR A 149 5.53 -10.60 15.09
C THR A 149 5.55 -9.53 14.00
N ASP A 150 4.60 -8.59 14.02
CA ASP A 150 4.45 -7.56 12.97
C ASP A 150 5.26 -6.28 13.25
N SER A 151 6.01 -6.22 14.34
CA SER A 151 6.86 -5.07 14.70
C SER A 151 7.86 -4.71 13.58
N LEU A 152 8.42 -5.71 12.91
CA LEU A 152 9.31 -5.53 11.75
C LEU A 152 8.55 -4.97 10.53
N THR A 153 7.30 -5.40 10.32
CA THR A 153 6.42 -4.87 9.28
C THR A 153 6.06 -3.41 9.52
N LEU A 154 5.81 -3.00 10.77
CA LEU A 154 5.61 -1.59 11.11
C LEU A 154 6.83 -0.76 10.73
N LEU A 155 8.02 -1.17 11.22
CA LEU A 155 9.26 -0.44 10.94
C LEU A 155 9.51 -0.32 9.43
N PHE A 156 9.39 -1.43 8.71
CA PHE A 156 9.54 -1.45 7.26
C PHE A 156 8.54 -0.52 6.57
N THR A 157 7.26 -0.55 6.98
CA THR A 157 6.22 0.32 6.41
C THR A 157 6.57 1.79 6.57
N LEU A 158 6.99 2.21 7.77
CA LEU A 158 7.38 3.59 8.04
C LEU A 158 8.58 4.01 7.19
N VAL A 159 9.61 3.17 7.10
CA VAL A 159 10.82 3.44 6.32
C VAL A 159 10.51 3.50 4.83
N ALA A 160 9.84 2.48 4.28
CA ALA A 160 9.53 2.37 2.86
C ALA A 160 8.66 3.55 2.40
N VAL A 161 7.64 3.92 3.18
CA VAL A 161 6.79 5.07 2.86
C VAL A 161 7.57 6.40 2.99
N HIS A 162 8.45 6.52 3.99
CA HIS A 162 9.31 7.69 4.14
C HIS A 162 10.36 7.83 3.02
N LEU A 163 10.80 6.73 2.42
CA LEU A 163 11.63 6.76 1.22
C LEU A 163 10.80 7.09 -0.02
N ALA A 164 9.63 6.47 -0.16
CA ALA A 164 8.74 6.67 -1.30
C ALA A 164 8.32 8.14 -1.49
N ARG A 165 8.10 8.90 -0.41
CA ARG A 165 7.83 10.36 -0.49
C ARG A 165 8.95 11.18 -1.15
N LYS A 166 10.20 10.68 -1.16
CA LYS A 166 11.35 11.36 -1.76
C LYS A 166 11.53 11.02 -3.24
N ILE A 167 10.92 9.93 -3.71
CA ILE A 167 10.98 9.49 -5.10
C ILE A 167 9.86 10.22 -5.86
N ASP A 168 10.22 10.89 -6.96
CA ASP A 168 9.24 11.67 -7.70
C ASP A 168 8.16 10.78 -8.33
N GLY A 169 6.91 11.23 -8.23
CA GLY A 169 5.75 10.51 -8.71
C GLY A 169 5.37 9.24 -7.96
N LEU A 170 6.21 8.67 -7.07
CA LEU A 170 5.92 7.38 -6.43
C LEU A 170 4.84 7.50 -5.33
N PHE A 171 4.97 8.48 -4.44
CA PHE A 171 4.05 8.75 -3.34
C PHE A 171 3.32 10.09 -3.54
N GLU A 172 2.62 10.20 -4.66
CA GLU A 172 1.90 11.38 -5.14
C GLU A 172 0.55 10.95 -5.73
N ASP A 173 -0.42 11.87 -5.84
CA ASP A 173 -1.62 11.60 -6.64
C ASP A 173 -1.25 11.41 -8.11
N GLN A 174 -1.69 10.31 -8.70
CA GLN A 174 -1.19 9.94 -10.03
C GLN A 174 -1.78 10.80 -11.15
N ILE A 175 -2.96 11.40 -10.96
CA ILE A 175 -3.53 12.32 -11.94
C ILE A 175 -2.73 13.63 -11.90
N ASP A 176 -2.51 14.18 -10.70
CA ASP A 176 -1.73 15.40 -10.51
C ASP A 176 -0.30 15.23 -11.07
N TYR A 177 0.32 14.07 -10.83
CA TYR A 177 1.64 13.73 -11.39
C TYR A 177 1.66 13.75 -12.92
N LEU A 178 0.68 13.12 -13.57
CA LEU A 178 0.62 13.06 -15.03
C LEU A 178 0.43 14.44 -15.65
N VAL A 179 -0.49 15.24 -15.11
CA VAL A 179 -0.76 16.62 -15.56
C VAL A 179 0.50 17.47 -15.43
N ARG A 180 1.18 17.41 -14.28
CA ARG A 180 2.44 18.13 -14.07
C ARG A 180 3.53 17.71 -15.07
N THR A 181 3.69 16.40 -15.27
CA THR A 181 4.72 15.86 -16.18
C THR A 181 4.47 16.27 -17.63
N GLN A 182 3.22 16.34 -18.07
CA GLN A 182 2.88 16.83 -19.41
C GLN A 182 3.19 18.33 -19.56
N ALA A 183 2.80 19.15 -18.58
CA ALA A 183 3.10 20.58 -18.59
C ALA A 183 4.61 20.86 -18.61
N GLU A 184 5.41 20.05 -17.90
CA GLU A 184 6.87 20.11 -17.94
C GLU A 184 7.44 19.73 -19.32
N ARG A 185 6.90 18.70 -19.98
CA ARG A 185 7.30 18.30 -21.34
C ARG A 185 6.98 19.33 -22.41
N GLN A 186 5.81 19.96 -22.33
CA GLN A 186 5.41 21.04 -23.23
C GLN A 186 6.33 22.26 -23.09
N LYS A 187 6.72 22.60 -21.85
CA LYS A 187 7.65 23.70 -21.58
C LYS A 187 9.08 23.42 -22.02
N SER A 188 9.53 22.17 -22.01
CA SER A 188 10.89 21.79 -22.41
C SER A 188 11.08 21.63 -23.92
N GLY A 189 10.04 21.81 -24.73
CA GLY A 189 10.11 21.71 -26.19
C GLY A 189 10.41 20.29 -26.69
N MET A 190 10.22 19.26 -25.85
CA MET A 190 10.30 17.87 -26.29
C MET A 190 9.15 17.58 -27.25
N PRO A 191 9.39 16.88 -28.37
CA PRO A 191 8.36 16.63 -29.37
C PRO A 191 7.18 15.88 -28.76
N ASP A 192 5.99 16.43 -28.97
CA ASP A 192 4.74 15.95 -28.40
C ASP A 192 4.38 14.59 -29.02
N GLN A 193 4.48 13.52 -28.23
CA GLN A 193 3.85 12.25 -28.59
C GLN A 193 2.41 12.24 -28.08
N GLY A 194 1.55 12.92 -28.83
CA GLY A 194 0.09 12.75 -28.79
C GLY A 194 -0.62 13.51 -27.67
N ASP A 195 -1.37 14.53 -28.10
CA ASP A 195 -2.33 15.30 -27.30
C ASP A 195 -3.10 14.42 -26.32
N THR A 196 -2.99 14.70 -25.02
CA THR A 196 -3.81 14.06 -23.98
C THR A 196 -4.24 15.09 -22.94
N GLU A 197 -5.48 15.52 -23.06
CA GLU A 197 -6.20 16.35 -22.09
C GLU A 197 -6.68 15.44 -20.94
N TYR A 198 -6.00 15.47 -19.79
CA TYR A 198 -6.49 14.80 -18.58
C TYR A 198 -7.31 15.83 -17.78
N GLY A 199 -8.62 15.58 -17.71
CA GLY A 199 -9.61 16.49 -17.11
C GLY A 199 -9.42 16.77 -15.61
N GLU A 200 -10.01 17.89 -15.18
CA GLU A 200 -9.91 18.50 -13.85
C GLU A 200 -10.18 17.52 -12.70
N SER A 201 -9.25 17.51 -11.72
CA SER A 201 -9.36 16.73 -10.51
C SER A 201 -10.34 17.38 -9.52
N THR A 202 -11.49 16.76 -9.30
CA THR A 202 -12.29 17.00 -8.09
C THR A 202 -11.60 16.28 -6.92
N GLY A 203 -10.57 16.92 -6.37
CA GLY A 203 -9.78 16.39 -5.28
C GLY A 203 -10.58 16.29 -3.98
N SER A 204 -11.03 15.09 -3.64
CA SER A 204 -11.35 14.68 -2.27
C SER A 204 -11.11 13.17 -2.09
N PHE A 205 -10.77 12.78 -0.86
CA PHE A 205 -10.45 11.42 -0.44
C PHE A 205 -11.61 10.43 -0.59
#